data_AF-A0A2V1NA04-F1
#
_entry.id   AF-A0A2V1NA04-F1
#
_cell.length_a   1.000
_cell.length_b   1.000
_cell.length_c   1.000
_cell.angle_alpha   90.00
_cell.angle_beta   90.00
_cell.angle_gamma   90.00
#
_symmetry.space_group_name_H-M   'P 1'
#
loop_
_entity.id
_entity.type
_entity.pdbx_description
1 polymer ?
#
loop_
_entity_poly.entity_id
_entity_poly.type
_entity_poly.pdbx_seq_one_letter_code
_entity_poly.pdbx_strand_id
1 'polypeptide(L)'
;MRDHTVVVGFGTKGRSAIRTACASGLRREQVVVVDPSVKVIEAATAEGYEGVVGDATRSDVLRRAEVHKAGRIIIATQRDDTAVLVALTARQLNQGAMIVAAVREEENAPLLRQSGADEVITSAGAAGRLLGLSVLSPAAGVVMEGLLRQGSGLDIVERPVTRAETGKTPRETEDLVVSVVRGHRVLGYDDPAVGVLELTDRVVTIVRAGG
;
A
#
# COMPACT_ATOMS: atom_id res chain seq x y z
N MET A 1 6.08 -18.81 -8.45
CA MET A 1 5.80 -17.41 -8.83
C MET A 1 7.00 -16.52 -8.52
N ARG A 2 7.17 -15.38 -9.20
CA ARG A 2 8.20 -14.35 -8.88
C ARG A 2 7.56 -12.97 -8.97
N ASP A 3 8.02 -12.03 -8.14
CA ASP A 3 7.50 -10.65 -8.07
C ASP A 3 5.99 -10.56 -7.78
N HIS A 4 5.46 -11.57 -7.08
CA HIS A 4 4.07 -11.57 -6.61
C HIS A 4 3.90 -10.79 -5.32
N THR A 5 2.63 -10.57 -4.97
CA THR A 5 2.23 -9.96 -3.71
C THR A 5 1.73 -11.04 -2.76
N VAL A 6 2.33 -11.14 -1.58
CA VAL A 6 1.83 -11.98 -0.49
C VAL A 6 1.02 -11.13 0.46
N VAL A 7 -0.17 -11.56 0.84
CA VAL A 7 -1.01 -10.85 1.82
C VAL A 7 -1.30 -11.74 3.00
N VAL A 8 -0.82 -11.33 4.17
CA VAL A 8 -1.00 -12.02 5.44
C VAL A 8 -2.19 -11.44 6.17
N GLY A 9 -3.25 -12.24 6.30
CA GLY A 9 -4.53 -11.87 6.89
C GLY A 9 -5.50 -11.30 5.86
N PHE A 10 -6.66 -11.95 5.71
CA PHE A 10 -7.68 -11.57 4.71
C PHE A 10 -9.03 -11.18 5.34
N GLY A 11 -8.94 -10.43 6.43
CA GLY A 11 -10.07 -9.69 7.01
C GLY A 11 -10.33 -8.37 6.28
N THR A 12 -10.96 -7.41 6.96
CA THR A 12 -11.32 -6.10 6.39
C THR A 12 -10.14 -5.36 5.78
N LYS A 13 -9.00 -5.32 6.48
CA LYS A 13 -7.79 -4.59 6.05
C LYS A 13 -7.16 -5.23 4.80
N GLY A 14 -6.84 -6.52 4.86
CA GLY A 14 -6.18 -7.24 3.76
C GLY A 14 -7.03 -7.28 2.49
N ARG A 15 -8.33 -7.54 2.63
CA ARG A 15 -9.28 -7.53 1.50
C ARG A 15 -9.37 -6.15 0.84
N SER A 16 -9.46 -5.08 1.63
CA SER A 16 -9.50 -3.73 1.08
C SER A 16 -8.19 -3.36 0.37
N ALA A 17 -7.05 -3.72 0.97
CA ALA A 17 -5.73 -3.46 0.40
C ALA A 17 -5.54 -4.17 -0.96
N ILE A 18 -5.88 -5.46 -1.06
CA ILE A 18 -5.78 -6.20 -2.33
C ILE A 18 -6.74 -5.63 -3.37
N ARG A 19 -7.98 -5.31 -2.99
CA ARG A 19 -8.96 -4.75 -3.94
C ARG A 19 -8.46 -3.45 -4.56
N THR A 20 -7.90 -2.55 -3.75
CA THR A 20 -7.29 -1.31 -4.25
C THR A 20 -6.07 -1.62 -5.13
N ALA A 21 -5.17 -2.50 -4.70
CA ALA A 21 -4.01 -2.88 -5.51
C ALA A 21 -4.42 -3.48 -6.86
N CYS A 22 -5.47 -4.31 -6.89
CA CYS A 22 -5.99 -4.91 -8.11
C CYS A 22 -6.65 -3.88 -9.04
N ALA A 23 -7.39 -2.93 -8.49
CA ALA A 23 -7.90 -1.81 -9.27
C ALA A 23 -6.77 -0.96 -9.87
N SER A 24 -5.59 -0.91 -9.23
CA SER A 24 -4.38 -0.21 -9.70
C SER A 24 -3.54 -1.03 -10.68
N GLY A 25 -4.03 -2.18 -11.14
CA GLY A 25 -3.37 -3.01 -12.16
C GLY A 25 -2.68 -4.28 -11.63
N LEU A 26 -2.73 -4.56 -10.33
CA LEU A 26 -2.23 -5.84 -9.81
C LEU A 26 -3.16 -6.99 -10.24
N ARG A 27 -2.64 -7.97 -10.98
CA ARG A 27 -3.44 -9.12 -11.42
C ARG A 27 -3.72 -10.05 -10.24
N ARG A 28 -4.92 -10.62 -10.17
CA ARG A 28 -5.37 -11.44 -9.02
C ARG A 28 -4.55 -12.72 -8.88
N GLU A 29 -4.11 -13.27 -10.00
CA GLU A 29 -3.26 -14.47 -10.08
C GLU A 29 -1.85 -14.19 -9.52
N GLN A 30 -1.47 -12.93 -9.35
CA GLN A 30 -0.21 -12.52 -8.71
C GLN A 30 -0.36 -12.30 -7.20
N VAL A 31 -1.49 -12.67 -6.60
CA VAL A 31 -1.76 -12.47 -5.17
C VAL A 31 -1.89 -13.82 -4.47
N VAL A 32 -1.08 -14.01 -3.45
CA VAL A 32 -1.15 -15.17 -2.55
C VAL A 32 -1.62 -14.70 -1.17
N VAL A 33 -2.74 -15.22 -0.72
CA VAL A 33 -3.34 -14.90 0.58
C VAL A 33 -2.94 -15.96 1.61
N VAL A 34 -2.50 -15.52 2.80
CA VAL A 34 -2.17 -16.39 3.93
C VAL A 34 -3.09 -16.06 5.10
N ASP A 35 -3.83 -17.07 5.59
CA ASP A 35 -4.72 -16.92 6.74
C ASP A 35 -4.87 -18.27 7.47
N PRO A 36 -4.95 -18.29 8.82
CA PRO A 36 -5.17 -19.53 9.56
C PRO A 36 -6.57 -20.13 9.33
N SER A 37 -7.55 -19.33 8.90
CA SER A 37 -8.92 -19.79 8.70
C SER A 37 -9.13 -20.35 7.29
N VAL A 38 -9.48 -21.64 7.20
CA VAL A 38 -9.84 -22.30 5.94
C VAL A 38 -10.97 -21.55 5.22
N LYS A 39 -12.01 -21.13 5.95
CA LYS A 39 -13.15 -20.39 5.38
C LYS A 39 -12.73 -19.07 4.73
N VAL A 40 -11.74 -18.38 5.32
CA VAL A 40 -11.22 -17.12 4.79
C VAL A 40 -10.44 -17.37 3.50
N ILE A 41 -9.65 -18.43 3.46
CA ILE A 41 -8.92 -18.83 2.25
C ILE A 41 -9.88 -19.28 1.15
N GLU A 42 -10.92 -20.06 1.47
CA GLU A 42 -11.95 -20.43 0.49
C GLU A 42 -12.59 -19.20 -0.14
N ALA A 43 -12.95 -18.20 0.67
CA ALA A 43 -13.48 -16.93 0.17
C ALA A 43 -12.48 -16.17 -0.73
N ALA A 44 -11.19 -16.13 -0.35
CA ALA A 44 -10.14 -15.53 -1.18
C ALA A 44 -9.99 -16.25 -2.53
N THR A 45 -10.01 -17.58 -2.53
CA THR A 45 -9.92 -18.38 -3.76
C THR A 45 -11.14 -18.22 -4.66
N ALA A 46 -12.34 -18.08 -4.08
CA ALA A 46 -13.56 -17.78 -4.82
C ALA A 46 -13.49 -16.39 -5.51
N GLU A 47 -12.68 -15.48 -4.99
CA GLU A 47 -12.36 -14.19 -5.61
C GLU A 47 -11.21 -14.27 -6.63
N GLY A 48 -10.63 -15.44 -6.88
CA GLY A 48 -9.58 -15.63 -7.88
C GLY A 48 -8.15 -15.35 -7.38
N TYR A 49 -7.93 -15.30 -6.07
CA TYR A 49 -6.59 -15.26 -5.47
C TYR A 49 -6.05 -16.66 -5.19
N GLU A 50 -4.73 -16.83 -5.11
CA GLU A 50 -4.13 -18.04 -4.54
C GLU A 50 -4.20 -18.01 -3.01
N GLY A 51 -4.28 -19.17 -2.36
CA GLY A 51 -4.54 -19.28 -0.92
C GLY A 51 -3.65 -20.28 -0.20
N VAL A 52 -3.09 -19.89 0.94
CA VAL A 52 -2.31 -20.74 1.85
C VAL A 52 -2.92 -20.71 3.24
N VAL A 53 -3.47 -21.85 3.66
CA VAL A 53 -3.93 -22.01 5.04
C VAL A 53 -2.73 -22.25 5.96
N GLY A 54 -2.64 -21.42 7.00
CA GLY A 54 -1.66 -21.59 8.07
C GLY A 54 -1.44 -20.34 8.92
N ASP A 55 -0.75 -20.53 10.04
CA ASP A 55 -0.27 -19.44 10.88
C ASP A 55 0.99 -18.81 10.27
N ALA A 56 0.85 -17.57 9.81
CA ALA A 56 1.91 -16.82 9.15
C ALA A 56 3.08 -16.44 10.08
N THR A 57 2.95 -16.61 11.40
CA THR A 57 4.10 -16.47 12.32
C THR A 57 5.12 -17.60 12.13
N ARG A 58 4.70 -18.72 11.52
CA ARG A 58 5.60 -19.83 11.23
C ARG A 58 6.30 -19.64 9.89
N SER A 59 7.62 -19.76 9.91
CA SER A 59 8.46 -19.59 8.72
C SER A 59 8.14 -20.58 7.60
N ASP A 60 7.70 -21.80 7.91
CA ASP A 60 7.31 -22.82 6.93
C ASP A 60 6.04 -22.43 6.15
N VAL A 61 5.08 -21.77 6.81
CA VAL A 61 3.87 -21.23 6.16
C VAL A 61 4.23 -20.10 5.20
N LEU A 62 5.09 -19.16 5.61
CA LEU A 62 5.56 -18.09 4.73
C LEU A 62 6.39 -18.62 3.54
N ARG A 63 7.16 -19.71 3.74
CA ARG A 63 7.86 -20.39 2.64
C ARG A 63 6.90 -21.03 1.65
N ARG A 64 5.81 -21.67 2.13
CA ARG A 64 4.75 -22.22 1.28
C ARG A 64 4.05 -21.13 0.45
N ALA A 65 3.91 -19.93 0.99
CA ALA A 65 3.42 -18.74 0.28
C ALA A 65 4.48 -18.09 -0.65
N GLU A 66 5.64 -18.73 -0.81
CA GLU A 66 6.77 -18.26 -1.61
C GLU A 66 7.27 -16.84 -1.27
N VAL A 67 7.21 -16.44 0.01
CA VAL A 67 7.64 -15.09 0.46
C VAL A 67 9.06 -14.70 0.00
N HIS A 68 9.97 -15.67 -0.05
CA HIS A 68 11.35 -15.50 -0.55
C HIS A 68 11.46 -15.07 -2.03
N LYS A 69 10.38 -15.15 -2.81
CA LYS A 69 10.31 -14.70 -4.22
C LYS A 69 9.34 -13.53 -4.43
N ALA A 70 8.61 -13.13 -3.39
CA ALA A 70 7.63 -12.06 -3.45
C ALA A 70 8.32 -10.71 -3.66
N GLY A 71 7.74 -9.86 -4.49
CA GLY A 71 8.18 -8.46 -4.61
C GLY A 71 7.57 -7.58 -3.53
N ARG A 72 6.37 -7.94 -3.06
CA ARG A 72 5.58 -7.17 -2.12
C ARG A 72 4.94 -8.06 -1.07
N ILE A 73 4.85 -7.58 0.16
CA ILE A 73 4.22 -8.27 1.28
C ILE A 73 3.33 -7.28 2.01
N ILE A 74 2.04 -7.61 2.14
CA ILE A 74 1.07 -6.86 2.92
C ILE A 74 0.77 -7.63 4.20
N ILE A 75 0.99 -7.02 5.36
CA ILE A 75 0.70 -7.63 6.67
C ILE A 75 -0.51 -6.92 7.25
N ALA A 76 -1.64 -7.64 7.31
CA ALA A 76 -2.94 -7.11 7.69
C ALA A 76 -3.61 -7.98 8.77
N THR A 77 -2.81 -8.48 9.73
CA THR A 77 -3.26 -9.33 10.84
C THR A 77 -4.21 -8.59 11.80
N GLN A 78 -4.89 -9.35 12.65
CA GLN A 78 -5.80 -8.79 13.67
C GLN A 78 -5.06 -8.26 14.90
N ARG A 79 -3.92 -8.85 15.23
CA ARG A 79 -3.09 -8.47 16.38
C ARG A 79 -1.76 -7.91 15.90
N ASP A 80 -1.29 -6.88 16.60
CA ASP A 80 -0.05 -6.19 16.28
C ASP A 80 1.19 -7.04 16.63
N ASP A 81 1.14 -7.84 17.70
CA ASP A 81 2.21 -8.79 18.06
C ASP A 81 2.47 -9.83 16.96
N THR A 82 1.40 -10.29 16.32
CA THR A 82 1.44 -11.21 15.18
C THR A 82 2.03 -10.47 13.97
N ALA A 83 1.67 -9.20 13.75
CA ALA A 83 2.22 -8.40 12.66
C ALA A 83 3.74 -8.23 12.79
N VAL A 84 4.22 -7.95 14.01
CA VAL A 84 5.66 -7.86 14.34
C VAL A 84 6.38 -9.14 13.95
N LEU A 85 5.90 -10.30 14.43
CA LEU A 85 6.57 -11.57 14.20
C LEU A 85 6.55 -11.99 12.72
N VAL A 86 5.44 -11.72 12.03
CA VAL A 86 5.33 -11.93 10.58
C VAL A 86 6.31 -11.02 9.84
N ALA A 87 6.39 -9.73 10.18
CA ALA A 87 7.30 -8.78 9.53
C ALA A 87 8.76 -9.20 9.70
N LEU A 88 9.16 -9.57 10.92
CA LEU A 88 10.50 -10.06 11.22
C LEU A 88 10.84 -11.30 10.39
N THR A 89 9.94 -12.29 10.39
CA THR A 89 10.16 -13.55 9.66
C THR A 89 10.16 -13.33 8.15
N ALA A 90 9.26 -12.51 7.63
CA ALA A 90 9.19 -12.16 6.23
C ALA A 90 10.46 -11.46 5.75
N ARG A 91 10.97 -10.48 6.52
CA ARG A 91 12.22 -9.78 6.21
C ARG A 91 13.41 -10.73 6.23
N GLN A 92 13.49 -11.63 7.20
CA GLN A 92 14.53 -12.67 7.25
C GLN A 92 14.50 -13.59 6.01
N LEU A 93 13.31 -13.95 5.52
CA LEU A 93 13.14 -14.78 4.33
C LEU A 93 13.40 -14.02 3.03
N ASN A 94 13.16 -12.71 3.01
CA ASN A 94 13.30 -11.87 1.84
C ASN A 94 13.71 -10.44 2.23
N GLN A 95 15.02 -10.16 2.14
CA GLN A 95 15.57 -8.84 2.45
C GLN A 95 15.19 -7.77 1.41
N GLY A 96 14.78 -8.17 0.20
CA GLY A 96 14.47 -7.24 -0.90
C GLY A 96 12.99 -6.97 -1.13
N ALA A 97 12.07 -7.66 -0.44
CA ALA A 97 10.65 -7.41 -0.58
C ALA A 97 10.26 -6.06 0.02
N MET A 98 9.31 -5.37 -0.61
CA MET A 98 8.61 -4.24 0.01
C MET A 98 7.57 -4.77 0.99
N ILE A 99 7.71 -4.45 2.28
CA ILE A 99 6.82 -4.90 3.35
C ILE A 99 6.00 -3.72 3.84
N VAL A 100 4.69 -3.77 3.61
CA VAL A 100 3.70 -2.79 4.11
C VAL A 100 2.86 -3.47 5.17
N ALA A 101 2.83 -2.90 6.37
CA ALA A 101 2.11 -3.50 7.49
C ALA A 101 1.06 -2.53 8.06
N ALA A 102 -0.11 -3.06 8.41
CA ALA A 102 -1.13 -2.32 9.12
C ALA A 102 -1.04 -2.63 10.61
N VAL A 103 -1.06 -1.58 11.43
CA VAL A 103 -1.05 -1.66 12.89
C VAL A 103 -2.32 -1.03 13.44
N ARG A 104 -2.79 -1.52 14.58
CA ARG A 104 -3.93 -0.95 15.29
C ARG A 104 -3.47 0.19 16.19
N GLU A 105 -2.51 -0.08 17.07
CA GLU A 105 -2.03 0.87 18.07
C GLU A 105 -0.80 1.62 17.53
N GLU A 106 -0.81 2.95 17.69
CA GLU A 106 0.26 3.81 17.15
C GLU A 106 1.61 3.56 17.81
N GLU A 107 1.62 3.20 19.09
CA GLU A 107 2.82 2.84 19.86
C GLU A 107 3.57 1.63 19.29
N ASN A 108 2.89 0.75 18.55
CA ASN A 108 3.48 -0.44 17.95
C ASN A 108 4.12 -0.17 16.58
N ALA A 109 3.85 1.00 15.98
CA ALA A 109 4.38 1.33 14.65
C ALA A 109 5.93 1.34 14.58
N PRO A 110 6.66 1.89 15.57
CA PRO A 110 8.12 1.80 15.60
C PRO A 110 8.64 0.36 15.65
N LEU A 111 7.98 -0.53 16.40
CA LEU A 111 8.39 -1.94 16.50
C LEU A 111 8.25 -2.66 15.16
N LEU A 112 7.17 -2.41 14.41
CA LEU A 112 6.99 -3.00 13.08
C LEU A 112 8.07 -2.53 12.10
N ARG A 113 8.42 -1.23 12.12
CA ARG A 113 9.51 -0.70 11.29
C ARG A 113 10.85 -1.35 11.64
N GLN A 114 11.17 -1.45 12.93
CA GLN A 114 12.37 -2.14 13.42
C GLN A 114 12.39 -3.62 13.05
N SER A 115 11.22 -4.25 12.94
CA SER A 115 11.07 -5.65 12.51
C SER A 115 11.18 -5.83 11.00
N GLY A 116 11.41 -4.76 10.25
CA GLY A 116 11.67 -4.81 8.82
C GLY A 116 10.47 -4.45 7.94
N ALA A 117 9.39 -3.88 8.48
CA ALA A 117 8.39 -3.23 7.64
C ALA A 117 8.95 -1.92 7.05
N ASP A 118 8.84 -1.74 5.74
CA ASP A 118 9.26 -0.50 5.07
C ASP A 118 8.25 0.61 5.35
N GLU A 119 6.96 0.26 5.32
CA GLU A 119 5.85 1.17 5.60
C GLU A 119 4.89 0.60 6.64
N VAL A 120 4.42 1.47 7.53
CA VAL A 120 3.48 1.10 8.60
C VAL A 120 2.31 2.06 8.64
N ILE A 121 1.11 1.52 8.45
CA ILE A 121 -0.15 2.26 8.45
C ILE A 121 -0.87 2.06 9.78
N THR A 122 -1.02 3.13 10.55
CA THR A 122 -1.81 3.15 11.79
C THR A 122 -3.30 3.25 11.44
N SER A 123 -3.96 2.10 11.34
CA SER A 123 -5.34 2.01 10.84
C SER A 123 -6.34 2.82 11.67
N ALA A 124 -6.27 2.72 13.00
CA ALA A 124 -7.14 3.50 13.90
C ALA A 124 -6.84 5.00 13.81
N GLY A 125 -5.57 5.39 13.78
CA GLY A 125 -5.16 6.79 13.67
C GLY A 125 -5.59 7.43 12.34
N ALA A 126 -5.44 6.71 11.22
CA ALA A 126 -5.87 7.16 9.90
C ALA A 126 -7.39 7.37 9.83
N ALA A 127 -8.17 6.40 10.33
CA ALA A 127 -9.62 6.54 10.43
C ALA A 127 -10.04 7.70 11.35
N GLY A 128 -9.39 7.86 12.50
CA GLY A 128 -9.65 8.94 13.45
C GLY A 128 -9.40 10.33 12.85
N ARG A 129 -8.30 10.50 12.10
CA ARG A 129 -8.04 11.76 11.38
C ARG A 129 -9.10 12.05 10.32
N LEU A 130 -9.55 11.03 9.59
CA LEU A 130 -10.63 11.19 8.61
C LEU A 130 -11.95 11.57 9.29
N LEU A 131 -12.30 10.96 10.44
CA LEU A 131 -13.48 11.34 11.22
C LEU A 131 -13.40 12.81 11.67
N GLY A 132 -12.26 13.25 12.19
CA GLY A 132 -12.05 14.65 12.59
C GLY A 132 -12.20 15.62 11.42
N LEU A 133 -11.62 15.28 10.26
CA LEU A 133 -11.76 16.07 9.04
C LEU A 133 -13.22 16.15 8.59
N SER A 134 -13.96 15.04 8.62
CA SER A 134 -15.36 14.99 8.19
C SER A 134 -16.31 15.79 9.09
N VAL A 135 -15.97 15.99 10.37
CA VAL A 135 -16.76 16.85 11.27
C VAL A 135 -16.48 18.33 11.00
N LEU A 136 -15.21 18.70 10.85
CA LEU A 136 -14.80 20.10 10.69
C LEU A 136 -14.98 20.61 9.26
N SER A 137 -14.89 19.72 8.28
CA SER A 137 -14.92 20.04 6.85
C SER A 137 -15.52 18.86 6.07
N PRO A 138 -16.85 18.67 6.12
CA PRO A 138 -17.52 17.50 5.53
C PRO A 138 -17.19 17.29 4.04
N ALA A 139 -17.14 18.35 3.24
CA ALA A 139 -16.80 18.26 1.82
C ALA A 139 -15.36 17.75 1.61
N ALA A 140 -14.41 18.20 2.44
CA ALA A 140 -13.03 17.71 2.38
C ALA A 140 -12.93 16.24 2.81
N GLY A 141 -13.73 15.82 3.80
CA GLY A 141 -13.85 14.42 4.20
C GLY A 141 -14.33 13.52 3.06
N VAL A 142 -15.37 13.93 2.32
CA VAL A 142 -15.88 13.20 1.15
C VAL A 142 -14.82 13.08 0.06
N VAL A 143 -14.12 14.17 -0.26
CA VAL A 143 -13.03 14.13 -1.26
C VAL A 143 -11.92 13.19 -0.82
N MET A 144 -11.49 13.28 0.45
CA MET A 144 -10.43 12.42 0.98
C MET A 144 -10.81 10.95 0.97
N GLU A 145 -12.06 10.60 1.34
CA GLU A 145 -12.55 9.22 1.23
C GLU A 145 -12.58 8.74 -0.22
N GLY A 146 -12.98 9.62 -1.15
CA GLY A 146 -12.95 9.33 -2.59
C GLY A 146 -11.54 9.02 -3.08
N LEU A 147 -10.55 9.82 -2.72
CA LEU A 147 -9.16 9.61 -3.12
C LEU A 147 -8.55 8.29 -2.57
N LEU A 148 -9.05 7.79 -1.44
CA LEU A 148 -8.65 6.47 -0.90
C LEU A 148 -9.32 5.30 -1.62
N ARG A 149 -10.42 5.55 -2.34
CA ARG A 149 -11.20 4.56 -3.08
C ARG A 149 -10.98 4.74 -4.58
N GLN A 150 -10.11 3.90 -5.12
CA GLN A 150 -9.85 3.93 -6.55
C GLN A 150 -11.13 3.77 -7.38
N GLY A 151 -11.27 4.57 -8.43
CA GLY A 151 -12.42 4.59 -9.31
C GLY A 151 -13.55 5.53 -8.88
N SER A 152 -13.40 6.27 -7.78
CA SER A 152 -14.48 7.11 -7.22
C SER A 152 -14.39 8.59 -7.62
N GLY A 153 -14.30 8.83 -8.94
CA GLY A 153 -14.31 10.17 -9.52
C GLY A 153 -12.93 10.82 -9.61
N LEU A 154 -12.13 10.77 -8.55
CA LEU A 154 -10.72 11.20 -8.54
C LEU A 154 -9.82 10.06 -8.07
N ASP A 155 -8.68 9.87 -8.74
CA ASP A 155 -7.66 8.90 -8.37
C ASP A 155 -6.35 9.62 -8.05
N ILE A 156 -5.66 9.17 -6.99
CA ILE A 156 -4.27 9.54 -6.73
C ILE A 156 -3.39 8.52 -7.45
N VAL A 157 -2.53 9.00 -8.34
CA VAL A 157 -1.64 8.15 -9.15
C VAL A 157 -0.21 8.65 -9.03
N GLU A 158 0.74 7.72 -8.89
CA GLU A 158 2.17 8.03 -8.98
C GLU A 158 2.71 7.55 -10.33
N ARG A 159 3.14 8.47 -11.19
CA ARG A 159 3.62 8.18 -12.55
C ARG A 159 4.99 8.81 -12.83
N PRO A 160 5.77 8.29 -13.79
CA PRO A 160 7.00 8.97 -14.22
C PRO A 160 6.68 10.32 -14.87
N VAL A 161 7.63 11.25 -14.77
CA VAL A 161 7.61 12.49 -15.55
C VAL A 161 7.81 12.18 -17.04
N THR A 162 7.04 12.82 -17.89
CA THR A 162 7.17 12.67 -19.35
C THR A 162 8.23 13.63 -19.91
N ARG A 163 8.73 13.33 -21.11
CA ARG A 163 9.68 14.23 -21.81
C ARG A 163 9.09 15.63 -22.08
N ALA A 164 7.78 15.73 -22.25
CA ALA A 164 7.08 16.99 -22.49
C ALA A 164 6.94 17.85 -21.22
N GLU A 165 7.13 17.25 -20.05
CA GLU A 165 7.07 17.91 -18.75
C GLU A 165 8.46 18.27 -18.21
N THR A 166 9.52 17.68 -18.77
CA THR A 166 10.90 17.96 -18.35
C THR A 166 11.23 19.44 -18.54
N GLY A 167 11.78 20.07 -17.49
CA GLY A 167 12.09 21.49 -17.47
C GLY A 167 10.91 22.42 -17.16
N LYS A 168 9.70 21.88 -17.01
CA LYS A 168 8.54 22.63 -16.50
C LYS A 168 8.47 22.57 -14.98
N THR A 169 7.78 23.52 -14.37
CA THR A 169 7.40 23.43 -12.96
C THR A 169 6.19 22.50 -12.77
N PRO A 170 5.97 21.96 -11.56
CA PRO A 170 4.78 21.14 -11.25
C PRO A 170 3.44 21.82 -11.53
N ARG A 171 3.40 23.16 -11.61
CA ARG A 171 2.16 23.94 -11.89
C ARG A 171 1.86 24.07 -13.38
N GLU A 172 2.82 23.74 -14.24
CA GLU A 172 2.71 23.85 -15.70
C GLU A 172 2.38 22.50 -16.37
N THR A 173 2.07 21.48 -15.57
CA THR A 173 1.61 20.17 -16.04
C THR A 173 0.10 20.17 -16.25
N GLU A 174 -0.39 19.27 -17.11
CA GLU A 174 -1.84 19.10 -17.35
C GLU A 174 -2.55 18.52 -16.13
N ASP A 175 -1.94 17.50 -15.51
CA ASP A 175 -2.44 16.89 -14.29
C ASP A 175 -2.19 17.79 -13.07
N LEU A 176 -3.06 17.69 -12.06
CA LEU A 176 -2.84 18.31 -10.76
C LEU A 176 -1.74 17.57 -10.01
N VAL A 177 -0.50 18.01 -10.15
CA VAL A 177 0.65 17.49 -9.38
C VAL A 177 0.56 17.99 -7.94
N VAL A 178 0.49 17.06 -6.99
CA VAL A 178 0.51 17.37 -5.55
C VAL A 178 1.89 17.21 -4.94
N SER A 179 2.73 16.33 -5.50
CA SER A 179 4.09 16.09 -5.02
C SER A 179 5.01 15.55 -6.12
N VAL A 180 6.30 15.81 -5.98
CA VAL A 180 7.38 15.28 -6.82
C VAL A 180 8.20 14.29 -6.00
N VAL A 181 8.41 13.10 -6.54
CA VAL A 181 9.27 12.08 -5.97
C VAL A 181 10.61 12.13 -6.70
N ARG A 182 11.63 12.64 -6.02
CA ARG A 182 13.01 12.76 -6.52
C ARG A 182 13.94 11.88 -5.69
N GLY A 183 14.44 10.80 -6.31
CA GLY A 183 15.16 9.74 -5.60
C GLY A 183 14.24 9.06 -4.57
N HIS A 184 14.57 9.19 -3.28
CA HIS A 184 13.77 8.63 -2.16
C HIS A 184 12.96 9.69 -1.40
N ARG A 185 12.93 10.94 -1.88
CA ARG A 185 12.25 12.05 -1.21
C ARG A 185 10.93 12.35 -1.89
N VAL A 186 9.87 12.50 -1.10
CA VAL A 186 8.59 13.06 -1.54
C VAL A 186 8.61 14.54 -1.18
N LEU A 187 8.56 15.39 -2.20
CA LEU A 187 8.61 16.85 -2.08
C LEU A 187 7.25 17.42 -2.45
N GLY A 188 6.75 18.39 -1.68
CA GLY A 188 5.54 19.12 -2.05
C GLY A 188 5.72 19.80 -3.43
N TYR A 189 4.63 19.98 -4.16
CA TYR A 189 4.66 20.65 -5.47
C TYR A 189 5.25 22.08 -5.42
N ASP A 190 5.27 22.70 -4.24
CA ASP A 190 5.78 24.03 -3.93
C ASP A 190 7.14 24.02 -3.22
N ASP A 191 7.75 22.85 -3.01
CA ASP A 191 9.06 22.74 -2.37
C ASP A 191 10.14 23.39 -3.26
N PRO A 192 10.93 24.36 -2.74
CA PRO A 192 11.97 25.05 -3.51
C PRO A 192 13.03 24.11 -4.11
N ALA A 193 13.25 22.94 -3.51
CA ALA A 193 14.21 21.95 -4.00
C ALA A 193 13.75 21.25 -5.28
N VAL A 194 12.47 21.33 -5.63
CA VAL A 194 11.94 20.80 -6.89
C VAL A 194 12.47 21.62 -8.06
N GLY A 195 12.28 22.94 -8.03
CA GLY A 195 12.59 23.84 -9.15
C GLY A 195 11.79 23.47 -10.39
N VAL A 196 12.40 22.68 -11.27
CA VAL A 196 11.77 22.10 -12.47
C VAL A 196 11.78 20.58 -12.42
N LEU A 197 10.84 19.96 -13.12
CA LEU A 197 10.72 18.52 -13.23
C LEU A 197 11.86 17.93 -14.06
N GLU A 198 12.44 16.85 -13.55
CA GLU A 198 13.49 16.06 -14.20
C GLU A 198 12.90 14.77 -14.76
N LEU A 199 13.49 14.23 -15.82
CA LEU A 199 13.01 12.98 -16.43
C LEU A 199 13.12 11.77 -15.48
N THR A 200 14.02 11.84 -14.50
CA THR A 200 14.20 10.82 -13.46
C THR A 200 13.19 10.95 -12.31
N ASP A 201 12.42 12.03 -12.26
CA ASP A 201 11.41 12.22 -11.24
C ASP A 201 10.18 11.35 -11.52
N ARG A 202 9.45 11.04 -10.45
CA ARG A 202 8.05 10.64 -10.52
C ARG A 202 7.19 11.76 -9.93
N VAL A 203 5.93 11.82 -10.33
CA VAL A 203 4.97 12.78 -9.80
C VAL A 203 3.79 12.03 -9.21
N VAL A 204 3.31 12.52 -8.06
CA VAL A 204 2.03 12.13 -7.49
C VAL A 204 1.00 13.15 -7.98
N THR A 205 0.02 12.67 -8.71
CA THR A 205 -1.00 13.49 -9.37
C THR A 205 -2.39 13.08 -8.92
N ILE A 206 -3.30 14.05 -8.87
CA ILE A 206 -4.74 13.78 -8.78
C ILE A 206 -5.32 13.87 -10.20
N VAL A 207 -5.89 12.77 -10.67
CA VAL A 207 -6.50 12.64 -11.99
C VAL A 207 -7.96 12.25 -11.87
N ARG A 208 -8.73 12.40 -12.96
CA ARG A 208 -10.11 11.89 -13.00
C ARG A 208 -10.08 10.37 -13.12
N ALA A 209 -10.88 9.69 -12.31
CA ALA A 209 -11.00 8.24 -12.35
C ALA A 209 -11.46 7.74 -13.74
N GLY A 210 -10.74 6.78 -14.31
CA GLY A 210 -11.06 6.17 -15.61
C GLY A 210 -10.66 6.99 -16.85
N GLY A 211 -9.83 8.01 -16.69
CA GLY A 211 -9.16 8.75 -17.77
C GLY A 211 -7.85 8.12 -18.21
#